data_AF-J9QWD3-F1
#
_entry.id   AF-J9QWD3-F1
#
_cell.length_a   1.000
_cell.length_b   1.000
_cell.length_c   1.000
_cell.angle_alpha   90.00
_cell.angle_beta   90.00
_cell.angle_gamma   90.00
#
_symmetry.space_group_name_H-M   'P 1'
#
loop_
_entity.id
_entity.type
_entity.pdbx_description
1 polymer ?
#
loop_
_entity_poly.entity_id
_entity_poly.type
_entity_poly.pdbx_seq_one_letter_code
_entity_poly.pdbx_strand_id
1 'polypeptide(L)'
;RETYLDRLSLRYEREGEPNMLAPVDIFVSTVDPMKEPPLVTGNTILSILAMDYPVEKISCYLSDDGASMCTFEAMSETAEFARKWVPFCKKYSIEPRAPEFYFALKIDYLKDKVQPTFVKERRAMK
;
A
#
# COMPACT_ATOMS: atom_id res chain seq x y z
N ARG A 1 -5.12 10.56 23.58
CA ARG A 1 -6.27 9.83 22.98
C ARG A 1 -5.79 8.42 22.68
N GLU A 2 -6.52 7.40 23.08
CA GLU A 2 -6.22 6.00 22.77
C GLU A 2 -7.21 5.46 21.73
N THR A 3 -6.80 4.47 20.95
CA THR A 3 -7.62 3.77 19.95
C THR A 3 -7.63 2.27 20.24
N TYR A 4 -8.73 1.58 19.94
CA TYR A 4 -8.90 0.16 20.21
C TYR A 4 -9.46 -0.56 18.97
N LEU A 5 -8.57 -1.07 18.12
CA LEU A 5 -8.93 -1.68 16.84
C LEU A 5 -9.77 -2.95 17.01
N ASP A 6 -9.47 -3.79 18.01
CA ASP A 6 -10.22 -5.02 18.27
C ASP A 6 -11.72 -4.75 18.48
N ARG A 7 -12.04 -3.66 19.19
CA ARG A 7 -13.43 -3.25 19.45
C ARG A 7 -14.12 -2.72 18.20
N LEU A 8 -13.36 -2.10 17.29
CA LEU A 8 -13.87 -1.64 16.00
C LEU A 8 -14.23 -2.85 15.12
N SER A 9 -13.30 -3.79 14.96
CA SER A 9 -13.50 -4.99 14.13
C SER A 9 -14.63 -5.87 14.65
N LEU A 10 -14.71 -6.10 15.98
CA LEU A 10 -15.84 -6.83 16.59
C LEU A 10 -17.22 -6.23 16.30
N ARG A 11 -17.27 -4.90 16.07
CA ARG A 11 -18.52 -4.19 15.84
C ARG A 11 -18.88 -4.05 14.37
N TYR A 12 -17.90 -3.84 13.50
CA TYR A 12 -18.12 -3.46 12.09
C TYR A 12 -17.65 -4.52 11.08
N GLU A 13 -16.96 -5.57 11.52
CA GLU A 13 -16.36 -6.61 10.66
C GLU A 13 -16.76 -8.00 11.14
N ARG A 14 -18.05 -8.19 11.44
CA ARG A 14 -18.57 -9.47 11.93
C ARG A 14 -18.51 -10.53 10.86
N GLU A 15 -17.96 -11.69 11.21
CA GLU A 15 -17.85 -12.83 10.30
C GLU A 15 -19.24 -13.30 9.84
N GLY A 16 -19.42 -13.47 8.54
CA GLY A 16 -20.70 -13.87 7.93
C GLY A 16 -21.70 -12.73 7.69
N GLU A 17 -21.41 -11.51 8.16
CA GLU A 17 -22.19 -10.30 7.86
C GLU A 17 -21.43 -9.40 6.85
N PRO A 18 -22.14 -8.53 6.11
CA PRO A 18 -21.47 -7.50 5.30
C PRO A 18 -20.57 -6.62 6.16
N ASN A 19 -19.38 -6.29 5.67
CA ASN A 19 -18.50 -5.34 6.35
C ASN A 19 -19.20 -3.98 6.44
N MET A 20 -19.22 -3.35 7.61
CA MET A 20 -19.95 -2.10 7.90
C MET A 20 -19.04 -0.88 8.03
N LEU A 21 -17.73 -1.01 7.75
CA LEU A 21 -16.81 0.13 7.67
C LEU A 21 -17.23 1.12 6.56
N ALA A 22 -16.91 2.39 6.74
CA ALA A 22 -17.23 3.41 5.73
C ALA A 22 -16.26 3.34 4.53
N PRO A 23 -16.69 3.71 3.31
CA PRO A 23 -15.75 3.98 2.22
C PRO A 23 -14.79 5.11 2.59
N VAL A 24 -13.55 5.02 2.10
CA VAL A 24 -12.47 5.99 2.30
C VAL A 24 -11.86 6.32 0.95
N ASP A 25 -11.93 7.60 0.59
CA ASP A 25 -11.28 8.14 -0.59
C ASP A 25 -10.00 8.88 -0.18
N ILE A 26 -8.88 8.51 -0.80
CA ILE A 26 -7.57 9.09 -0.53
C ILE A 26 -7.13 9.88 -1.75
N PHE A 27 -6.83 11.15 -1.52
CA PHE A 27 -6.37 12.06 -2.57
C PHE A 27 -4.87 12.28 -2.43
N VAL A 28 -4.16 12.07 -3.53
CA VAL A 28 -2.74 12.39 -3.70
C VAL A 28 -2.65 13.48 -4.76
N SER A 29 -1.93 14.56 -4.49
CA SER A 29 -1.69 15.64 -5.43
C SER A 29 -0.20 15.78 -5.69
N THR A 30 0.17 16.01 -6.95
CA THR A 30 1.55 16.30 -7.36
C THR A 30 1.57 17.44 -8.37
N VAL A 31 2.68 18.18 -8.45
CA VAL A 31 2.77 19.38 -9.29
C VAL A 31 3.84 19.30 -10.37
N ASP A 32 5.04 18.84 -10.04
CA ASP A 32 6.20 18.91 -10.93
C ASP A 32 7.09 17.69 -10.69
N PRO A 33 7.24 16.79 -11.67
CA PRO A 33 8.02 15.57 -11.52
C PRO A 33 9.53 15.82 -11.26
N MET A 34 10.02 17.03 -11.55
CA MET A 34 11.42 17.40 -11.25
C MET A 34 11.62 17.79 -9.79
N LYS A 35 10.57 18.31 -9.14
CA LYS A 35 10.59 18.66 -7.71
C LYS A 35 10.12 17.50 -6.84
N GLU A 36 9.14 16.74 -7.34
CA GLU A 36 8.52 15.60 -6.69
C GLU A 36 8.73 14.37 -7.59
N PRO A 37 9.85 13.64 -7.42
CA PRO A 37 10.15 12.52 -8.30
C PRO A 37 8.98 11.52 -8.34
N PRO A 38 8.52 11.08 -9.53
CA PRO A 38 7.37 10.18 -9.66
C PRO A 38 7.50 8.87 -8.86
N LEU A 39 8.73 8.43 -8.60
CA LEU A 39 9.02 7.27 -7.75
C LEU A 39 8.50 7.46 -6.31
N VAL A 40 8.61 8.65 -5.74
CA VAL A 40 8.12 8.96 -4.39
C VAL A 40 6.59 8.93 -4.36
N THR A 41 5.96 9.52 -5.37
CA THR A 41 4.50 9.46 -5.56
C THR A 41 4.03 8.01 -5.73
N GLY A 42 4.73 7.21 -6.52
CA GLY A 42 4.44 5.79 -6.72
C GLY A 42 4.57 4.97 -5.43
N ASN A 43 5.61 5.19 -4.64
CA ASN A 43 5.78 4.57 -3.32
C ASN A 43 4.61 4.89 -2.36
N THR A 44 4.14 6.15 -2.39
CA THR A 44 3.00 6.60 -1.59
C THR A 44 1.72 5.88 -2.01
N ILE A 45 1.45 5.83 -3.32
CA ILE A 45 0.28 5.14 -3.88
C ILE A 45 0.33 3.64 -3.56
N LEU A 46 1.48 2.99 -3.71
CA LEU A 46 1.63 1.57 -3.37
C LEU A 46 1.37 1.30 -1.88
N SER A 47 1.81 2.19 -1.00
CA SER A 47 1.53 2.11 0.44
C SER A 47 0.02 2.24 0.74
N ILE A 48 -0.67 3.14 0.04
CA ILE A 48 -2.12 3.34 0.13
C ILE A 48 -2.86 2.09 -0.37
N LEU A 49 -2.54 1.59 -1.56
CA LEU A 49 -3.19 0.42 -2.16
C LEU A 49 -2.98 -0.86 -1.35
N ALA A 50 -1.87 -0.95 -0.59
CA ALA A 50 -1.57 -2.06 0.29
C ALA A 50 -2.16 -1.92 1.71
N MET A 51 -3.00 -0.90 1.99
CA MET A 51 -3.65 -0.72 3.29
C MET A 51 -4.45 -1.95 3.74
N ASP A 52 -4.46 -2.15 5.05
CA ASP A 52 -5.31 -3.14 5.72
C ASP A 52 -6.72 -2.57 5.91
N TYR A 53 -7.50 -2.64 4.83
CA TYR A 53 -8.89 -2.24 4.77
C TYR A 53 -9.59 -3.02 3.64
N PRO A 54 -10.93 -3.15 3.68
CA PRO A 54 -11.67 -3.79 2.61
C PRO A 54 -11.42 -3.11 1.25
N VAL A 55 -11.12 -3.91 0.23
CA VAL A 55 -10.68 -3.44 -1.10
C VAL A 55 -11.78 -2.68 -1.84
N GLU A 56 -13.03 -3.01 -1.56
CA GLU A 56 -14.22 -2.35 -2.11
C GLU A 56 -14.53 -1.02 -1.43
N LYS A 57 -13.75 -0.64 -0.41
CA LYS A 57 -13.95 0.57 0.40
C LYS A 57 -12.78 1.53 0.39
N ILE A 58 -11.69 1.22 -0.31
CA ILE A 58 -10.60 2.16 -0.55
C ILE A 58 -10.62 2.58 -2.00
N SER A 59 -10.65 3.88 -2.22
CA SER A 59 -10.37 4.49 -3.52
C SER A 59 -9.16 5.41 -3.39
N CYS A 60 -8.25 5.36 -4.36
CA CYS A 60 -7.09 6.25 -4.42
C CYS A 60 -7.20 7.12 -5.68
N TYR A 61 -7.14 8.43 -5.51
CA TYR A 61 -7.20 9.43 -6.57
C TYR A 61 -5.88 10.19 -6.65
N LEU A 62 -5.33 10.32 -7.84
CA LEU A 62 -4.16 11.15 -8.11
C LEU A 62 -4.56 12.36 -8.95
N SER A 63 -4.21 13.55 -8.47
CA SER A 63 -4.27 14.80 -9.22
C SER A 63 -2.85 15.23 -9.59
N ASP A 64 -2.59 15.44 -10.88
CA ASP A 64 -1.33 15.98 -11.39
C ASP A 64 -1.57 17.35 -12.01
N ASP A 65 -1.18 18.40 -11.28
CA ASP A 65 -1.33 19.79 -11.73
C ASP A 65 -0.31 20.16 -12.81
N GLY A 66 0.79 19.39 -12.93
CA GLY A 66 1.81 19.57 -13.96
C GLY A 66 1.44 18.95 -15.29
N ALA A 67 0.40 18.12 -15.33
CA ALA A 67 -0.06 17.37 -16.49
C ALA A 67 1.10 16.70 -17.27
N SER A 68 2.06 16.13 -16.55
CA SER A 68 3.29 15.62 -17.14
C SER A 68 3.13 14.20 -17.64
N MET A 69 3.54 13.95 -18.88
CA MET A 69 3.57 12.59 -19.44
C MET A 69 4.45 11.65 -18.59
N CYS A 70 5.53 12.16 -17.99
CA CYS A 70 6.42 11.38 -17.14
C CYS A 70 5.69 10.85 -15.89
N THR A 71 4.84 11.68 -15.26
CA THR A 71 4.01 11.24 -14.13
C THR A 71 3.04 10.15 -14.58
N PHE A 72 2.37 10.35 -15.71
CA PHE A 72 1.41 9.38 -16.25
C PHE A 72 2.05 8.00 -16.52
N GLU A 73 3.18 7.97 -17.23
CA GLU A 73 3.91 6.71 -17.52
C GLU A 73 4.37 6.03 -16.23
N ALA A 74 4.97 6.79 -15.29
CA ALA A 74 5.40 6.25 -14.01
C ALA A 74 4.24 5.64 -13.20
N MET A 75 3.04 6.24 -13.26
CA MET A 75 1.86 5.71 -12.58
C MET A 75 1.28 4.48 -13.26
N SER A 76 1.40 4.37 -14.59
CA SER A 76 1.04 3.15 -15.33
C SER A 76 1.90 1.97 -14.87
N GLU A 77 3.21 2.14 -14.81
CA GLU A 77 4.16 1.14 -14.30
C GLU A 77 3.92 0.83 -12.81
N THR A 78 3.61 1.85 -12.01
CA THR A 78 3.25 1.69 -10.60
C THR A 78 2.00 0.81 -10.44
N ALA A 79 0.99 0.99 -11.29
CA ALA A 79 -0.22 0.18 -11.27
C ALA A 79 0.06 -1.28 -11.64
N GLU A 80 0.93 -1.54 -12.62
CA GLU A 80 1.36 -2.91 -12.94
C GLU A 80 2.10 -3.55 -11.76
N PHE A 81 3.03 -2.82 -11.14
CA PHE A 81 3.77 -3.30 -9.98
C PHE A 81 2.86 -3.56 -8.78
N ALA A 82 1.84 -2.71 -8.55
CA ALA A 82 0.87 -2.87 -7.47
C ALA A 82 0.19 -4.25 -7.50
N ARG A 83 -0.07 -4.81 -8.70
CA ARG A 83 -0.66 -6.14 -8.86
C ARG A 83 0.20 -7.27 -8.27
N LYS A 84 1.52 -7.06 -8.17
CA LYS A 84 2.48 -7.99 -7.56
C LYS A 84 2.71 -7.64 -6.09
N TRP A 85 2.87 -6.36 -5.80
CA TRP A 85 3.23 -5.84 -4.48
C TRP A 85 2.10 -5.95 -3.44
N VAL A 86 0.86 -5.59 -3.81
CA VAL A 86 -0.28 -5.56 -2.87
C VAL A 86 -0.59 -6.96 -2.31
N PRO A 87 -0.69 -8.03 -3.12
CA PRO A 87 -0.88 -9.38 -2.57
C PRO A 87 0.26 -9.83 -1.67
N PHE A 88 1.51 -9.50 -2.02
CA PHE A 88 2.68 -9.80 -1.18
C PHE A 88 2.62 -9.08 0.17
N CYS A 89 2.26 -7.79 0.18
CA CYS A 89 2.11 -7.02 1.40
C CYS A 89 1.05 -7.60 2.33
N LYS A 90 -0.14 -7.89 1.78
CA LYS A 90 -1.26 -8.43 2.56
C LYS A 90 -0.99 -9.84 3.07
N LYS A 91 -0.40 -10.71 2.24
CA LYS A 91 -0.07 -12.10 2.61
C LYS A 91 0.91 -12.18 3.77
N TYR A 92 1.91 -11.30 3.81
CA TYR A 92 3.00 -11.36 4.79
C TYR A 92 2.97 -10.26 5.84
N SER A 93 1.91 -9.45 5.89
CA SER A 93 1.78 -8.29 6.78
C SER A 93 3.06 -7.45 6.76
N ILE A 94 3.42 -6.94 5.58
CA ILE A 94 4.65 -6.19 5.36
C ILE A 94 4.51 -4.77 5.91
N GLU A 95 5.48 -4.35 6.71
CA GLU A 95 5.60 -2.98 7.20
C GLU A 95 7.06 -2.50 7.15
N PRO A 96 7.33 -1.26 6.70
CA PRO A 96 6.37 -0.32 6.08
C PRO A 96 5.89 -0.83 4.71
N ARG A 97 4.74 -0.31 4.24
CA ARG A 97 4.11 -0.76 2.98
C ARG A 97 4.67 -0.10 1.72
N ALA A 98 5.44 0.97 1.86
CA ALA A 98 6.16 1.58 0.75
C ALA A 98 7.43 0.75 0.43
N PRO A 99 7.57 0.22 -0.80
CA PRO A 99 8.61 -0.76 -1.13
C PRO A 99 10.03 -0.22 -0.99
N GLU A 100 10.30 1.02 -1.45
CA GLU A 100 11.63 1.63 -1.36
C GLU A 100 12.08 1.73 0.11
N PHE A 101 11.19 2.24 0.97
CA PHE A 101 11.44 2.32 2.40
C PHE A 101 11.61 0.94 3.02
N TYR A 102 10.74 -0.02 2.71
CA TYR A 102 10.82 -1.39 3.23
C TYR A 102 12.14 -2.06 2.91
N PHE A 103 12.59 -2.01 1.65
CA PHE A 103 13.81 -2.68 1.22
C PHE A 103 15.09 -1.92 1.63
N ALA A 104 15.00 -0.63 1.93
CA ALA A 104 16.11 0.18 2.44
C ALA A 104 16.37 -0.03 3.95
N LEU A 105 15.40 -0.56 4.71
CA LEU A 105 15.57 -0.78 6.15
C LEU A 105 16.66 -1.83 6.43
N LYS A 106 17.61 -1.45 7.28
CA LYS A 106 18.67 -2.32 7.81
C LYS A 106 18.21 -3.02 9.09
N ILE A 107 17.05 -3.68 9.03
CA ILE A 107 16.48 -4.44 10.16
C ILE A 107 16.42 -5.93 9.82
N ASP A 108 16.29 -6.76 10.86
CA ASP A 108 16.01 -8.18 10.66
C ASP A 108 14.59 -8.36 10.10
N TYR A 109 14.51 -8.58 8.79
CA TYR A 109 13.25 -8.79 8.07
C TYR A 109 12.65 -10.19 8.28
N LEU A 110 13.36 -11.11 8.96
CA LEU A 110 12.85 -12.44 9.30
C LEU A 110 12.15 -12.47 10.66
N LYS A 111 12.30 -11.41 11.45
CA LYS A 111 11.68 -11.30 12.77
C LYS A 111 10.16 -11.50 12.66
N ASP A 112 9.63 -12.41 13.47
CA ASP A 112 8.21 -12.74 13.58
C ASP A 112 7.55 -13.27 12.28
N LYS A 113 8.34 -13.63 11.25
CA LYS A 113 7.84 -14.22 10.02
C LYS A 113 7.80 -15.75 10.12
N VAL A 114 6.58 -16.28 10.27
CA VAL A 114 6.34 -17.72 10.44
C VAL A 114 6.09 -18.48 9.13
N GLN A 115 5.80 -17.78 8.02
CA GLN A 115 5.47 -18.43 6.76
C GLN A 115 6.73 -18.99 6.06
N PRO A 116 6.77 -20.29 5.71
CA PRO A 116 7.97 -20.94 5.18
C PRO A 116 8.36 -20.42 3.78
N THR A 117 7.40 -19.93 3.00
CA THR A 117 7.63 -19.40 1.65
C THR A 117 8.16 -17.97 1.63
N PHE A 118 8.16 -17.27 2.78
CA PHE A 118 8.46 -15.85 2.88
C PHE A 118 9.84 -15.50 2.30
N VAL A 119 10.88 -16.26 2.65
CA VAL A 119 12.26 -15.98 2.19
C VAL A 119 12.36 -16.03 0.67
N LYS A 120 11.73 -17.05 0.06
CA LYS A 120 11.74 -17.23 -1.40
C LYS A 120 10.97 -16.13 -2.10
N GLU A 121 9.75 -15.83 -1.65
CA GLU A 121 8.89 -14.83 -2.29
C GLU A 121 9.41 -13.40 -2.08
N ARG A 122 9.96 -13.08 -0.91
CA ARG A 122 10.61 -11.78 -0.66
C ARG A 122 11.81 -11.56 -1.59
N ARG A 123 12.61 -12.60 -1.84
CA ARG A 123 13.74 -12.52 -2.78
C ARG A 123 13.30 -12.34 -4.22
N ALA A 124 12.17 -12.94 -4.61
CA ALA A 124 11.63 -12.77 -5.97
C ALA A 124 10.95 -11.40 -6.17
N MET A 125 10.46 -10.80 -5.07
CA MET A 125 9.84 -9.47 -5.10
C MET A 125 10.88 -8.33 -5.15
N LYS A 126 12.08 -8.55 -4.61
CA LYS A 126 13.19 -7.60 -4.62
C LYS A 126 13.96 -7.68 -5.94
#